data_AF-A0A3B8SWX9-F1
#
_entry.id   AF-A0A3B8SWX9-F1
#
_cell.length_a   1.000
_cell.length_b   1.000
_cell.length_c   1.000
_cell.angle_alpha   90.00
_cell.angle_beta   90.00
_cell.angle_gamma   90.00
#
_symmetry.space_group_name_H-M   'P 1'
#
loop_
_entity.id
_entity.type
_entity.pdbx_description
1 polymer ?
#
loop_
_entity_poly.entity_id
_entity_poly.type
_entity_poly.pdbx_seq_one_letter_code
_entity_poly.pdbx_strand_id
1 'polypeptide(L)'
;QRLQIDTSNLSDDDGIANVRSTWEMSDNGRSWVSIPDVYGNSMTLAQAHVGSLIRVRAVVVDSFGSETTLYSQPTSLVQNVNSKPKGVIRILATGN
;
A
#
# COMPACT_ATOMS: atom_id res chain seq x y z
N GLN A 1 10.77 2.04 -0.55
CA GLN A 1 10.24 1.05 -1.51
C GLN A 1 8.88 1.53 -1.99
N ARG A 2 8.54 1.34 -3.27
CA ARG A 2 7.25 1.76 -3.87
C ARG A 2 6.52 0.53 -4.40
N LEU A 3 5.21 0.46 -4.19
CA LEU A 3 4.30 -0.52 -4.75
C LEU A 3 3.42 0.15 -5.81
N GLN A 4 2.98 -0.63 -6.81
CA GLN A 4 2.12 -0.17 -7.88
C GLN A 4 1.01 -1.19 -8.12
N ILE A 5 -0.20 -0.71 -8.34
CA ILE A 5 -1.34 -1.50 -8.76
C ILE A 5 -1.21 -1.74 -10.25
N ASP A 6 -1.33 -3.00 -10.66
CA ASP A 6 -1.44 -3.40 -12.05
C ASP A 6 -2.80 -4.06 -12.28
N THR A 7 -3.58 -3.47 -13.18
CA THR A 7 -4.91 -3.95 -13.58
C THR A 7 -4.94 -4.39 -15.03
N SER A 8 -3.78 -4.54 -15.70
CA SER A 8 -3.72 -4.86 -17.14
C SER A 8 -4.42 -6.16 -17.51
N ASN A 9 -4.53 -7.08 -16.55
CA ASN A 9 -5.13 -8.40 -16.72
C ASN A 9 -6.58 -8.47 -16.19
N LEU A 10 -7.20 -7.32 -15.86
CA LEU A 10 -8.63 -7.28 -15.58
C LEU A 10 -9.39 -7.18 -16.90
N SER A 11 -10.30 -8.12 -17.11
CA SER A 11 -11.20 -8.17 -18.25
C SER A 11 -12.55 -8.70 -17.80
N ASP A 12 -13.59 -8.23 -18.47
CA ASP A 12 -14.96 -8.73 -18.36
C ASP A 12 -15.53 -8.79 -19.78
N ASP A 13 -16.30 -9.83 -20.10
CA ASP A 13 -16.84 -10.06 -21.45
C ASP A 13 -17.74 -8.91 -21.92
N ASP A 14 -18.42 -8.28 -20.96
CA ASP A 14 -19.33 -7.15 -21.17
C ASP A 14 -18.65 -5.79 -20.94
N GLY A 15 -17.37 -5.82 -20.58
CA GLY A 15 -16.53 -4.66 -20.34
C GLY A 15 -16.61 -4.11 -18.92
N ILE A 16 -15.57 -3.34 -18.56
CA ILE A 16 -15.42 -2.74 -17.24
C ILE A 16 -15.71 -1.24 -17.33
N ALA A 17 -16.69 -0.77 -16.57
CA ALA A 17 -17.03 0.64 -16.49
C ALA A 17 -16.15 1.39 -15.48
N ASN A 18 -15.83 0.76 -14.33
CA ASN A 18 -15.04 1.40 -13.29
C ASN A 18 -14.24 0.41 -12.44
N VAL A 19 -13.07 0.83 -11.97
CA VAL A 19 -12.30 0.13 -10.94
C VAL A 19 -11.94 1.11 -9.84
N ARG A 20 -12.31 0.78 -8.60
CA ARG A 20 -11.91 1.53 -7.39
C ARG A 20 -10.98 0.68 -6.57
N SER A 21 -9.81 1.21 -6.22
CA SER A 21 -8.81 0.48 -5.46
C SER A 21 -8.58 1.10 -4.09
N THR A 22 -8.49 0.25 -3.08
CA THR A 22 -8.13 0.60 -1.71
C THR A 22 -6.92 -0.21 -1.29
N TRP A 23 -5.89 0.46 -0.79
CA TRP A 23 -4.76 -0.20 -0.17
C TRP A 23 -5.15 -0.67 1.23
N GLU A 24 -4.83 -1.92 1.56
CA GLU A 24 -5.09 -2.51 2.87
C GLU A 24 -3.80 -3.07 3.46
N MET A 25 -3.70 -3.03 4.78
CA MET A 25 -2.62 -3.66 5.53
C MET A 25 -3.15 -4.67 6.55
N SER A 26 -2.31 -5.63 6.92
CA SER A 26 -2.59 -6.64 7.94
C SER A 26 -1.31 -7.02 8.67
N ASP A 27 -1.39 -7.27 9.97
CA ASP A 27 -0.30 -7.78 10.79
C ASP A 27 -0.20 -9.33 10.75
N ASN A 28 -1.29 -10.00 10.38
CA ASN A 28 -1.45 -11.45 10.50
C ASN A 28 -2.01 -12.15 9.25
N GLY A 29 -2.37 -11.38 8.22
CA GLY A 29 -2.93 -11.86 6.96
C GLY A 29 -4.40 -12.27 7.01
N ARG A 30 -5.06 -12.16 8.16
CA ARG A 30 -6.46 -12.55 8.38
C ARG A 30 -7.38 -11.35 8.50
N SER A 31 -6.98 -10.35 9.26
CA SER A 31 -7.73 -9.10 9.45
C SER A 31 -7.06 -7.98 8.69
N TRP A 32 -7.80 -7.33 7.81
CA TRP A 32 -7.30 -6.29 6.92
C TRP A 32 -7.96 -4.96 7.23
N VAL A 33 -7.15 -3.89 7.25
CA VAL A 33 -7.61 -2.52 7.48
C VAL A 33 -7.16 -1.63 6.33
N SER A 34 -8.02 -0.71 5.91
CA SER A 34 -7.68 0.29 4.89
C SER A 34 -6.56 1.18 5.38
N ILE A 35 -5.60 1.47 4.49
CA ILE A 35 -4.56 2.46 4.72
C ILE A 35 -5.14 3.83 4.30
N PRO A 36 -5.30 4.78 5.23
CA PRO A 36 -5.90 6.08 4.92
C PRO A 36 -4.95 6.92 4.04
N ASP A 37 -5.51 7.91 3.35
CA ASP A 37 -4.80 8.96 2.62
C ASP A 37 -3.81 8.48 1.52
N VAL A 38 -3.99 7.26 1.02
CA VAL A 38 -3.27 6.75 -0.15
C VAL A 38 -4.17 6.80 -1.37
N TYR A 39 -3.87 7.73 -2.28
CA TYR A 39 -4.64 7.95 -3.50
C TYR A 39 -3.90 7.44 -4.75
N GLY A 40 -4.68 6.93 -5.71
CA GLY A 40 -4.17 6.46 -7.00
C GLY A 40 -3.49 5.09 -6.93
N ASN A 41 -2.79 4.75 -8.02
CA ASN A 41 -2.35 3.39 -8.29
C ASN A 41 -0.95 3.07 -7.73
N SER A 42 -0.41 3.89 -6.84
CA SER A 42 0.90 3.62 -6.26
C SER A 42 1.02 4.11 -4.84
N MET A 43 1.78 3.37 -4.04
CA MET A 43 2.02 3.68 -2.63
C MET A 43 3.50 3.60 -2.31
N THR A 44 4.00 4.58 -1.56
CA THR A 44 5.35 4.53 -0.99
C THR A 44 5.28 3.93 0.41
N LEU A 45 6.06 2.88 0.65
CA LEU A 45 6.14 2.26 1.97
C LEU A 45 6.88 3.19 2.95
N ALA A 46 6.35 3.27 4.17
CA ALA A 46 6.85 4.09 5.25
C ALA A 46 7.05 3.23 6.50
N GLN A 47 7.67 3.80 7.53
CA GLN A 47 7.97 3.09 8.76
C GLN A 47 6.72 2.50 9.43
N ALA A 48 5.57 3.17 9.31
CA ALA A 48 4.29 2.70 9.85
C ALA A 48 3.80 1.38 9.24
N HIS A 49 4.33 0.98 8.08
CA HIS A 49 3.95 -0.26 7.40
C HIS A 49 4.88 -1.43 7.73
N VAL A 50 5.98 -1.20 8.44
CA VAL A 50 6.96 -2.24 8.79
C VAL A 50 6.30 -3.32 9.63
N GLY A 51 6.53 -4.58 9.27
CA GLY A 51 5.91 -5.74 9.93
C GLY A 51 4.47 -6.01 9.48
N SER A 52 3.95 -5.26 8.51
CA SER A 52 2.65 -5.53 7.90
C SER A 52 2.79 -6.19 6.52
N LEU A 53 1.77 -6.97 6.17
CA LEU A 53 1.46 -7.37 4.80
C LEU A 53 0.64 -6.26 4.15
N ILE A 54 0.84 -6.04 2.85
CA ILE A 54 0.08 -5.05 2.07
C ILE A 54 -0.65 -5.77 0.95
N ARG A 55 -1.91 -5.40 0.69
CA ARG A 55 -2.66 -5.84 -0.48
C ARG A 55 -3.51 -4.70 -1.05
N VAL A 56 -4.10 -4.96 -2.22
CA VAL A 56 -5.12 -4.10 -2.82
C VAL A 56 -6.47 -4.82 -2.75
N ARG A 57 -7.50 -4.12 -2.28
CA ARG A 57 -8.91 -4.46 -2.51
C ARG A 57 -9.40 -3.63 -3.70
N ALA A 58 -9.85 -4.30 -4.76
CA ALA A 58 -10.41 -3.66 -5.94
C ALA A 58 -11.91 -3.92 -6.01
N VAL A 59 -12.70 -2.87 -6.18
CA VAL A 59 -14.12 -2.93 -6.50
C VAL A 59 -14.26 -2.64 -7.98
N VAL A 60 -14.69 -3.64 -8.75
CA VAL A 60 -14.87 -3.58 -10.19
C VAL A 60 -16.36 -3.46 -10.48
N VAL A 61 -16.74 -2.49 -11.30
CA VAL A 61 -18.11 -2.30 -11.79
C VAL A 61 -18.11 -2.55 -13.29
N ASP A 62 -18.94 -3.48 -13.75
CA ASP A 62 -19.10 -3.78 -15.18
C ASP A 62 -19.96 -2.73 -15.89
N SER A 63 -20.07 -2.85 -17.22
CA SER A 63 -20.89 -1.96 -18.06
C SER A 63 -22.39 -1.98 -17.73
N PHE A 64 -22.87 -3.00 -17.03
CA PHE A 64 -24.26 -3.17 -16.62
C PHE A 64 -24.52 -2.77 -15.16
N GLY A 65 -23.49 -2.36 -14.42
CA GLY A 65 -23.56 -1.89 -13.04
C GLY A 65 -23.39 -3.00 -11.99
N SER A 66 -23.00 -4.22 -12.37
CA SER A 66 -22.68 -5.29 -11.41
C SER A 66 -21.36 -5.00 -10.72
N GLU A 67 -21.32 -5.19 -9.41
CA GLU A 67 -20.12 -4.95 -8.58
C GLU A 67 -19.46 -6.27 -8.15
N THR A 68 -18.16 -6.40 -8.40
CA THR A 68 -17.34 -7.51 -7.90
C THR A 68 -16.16 -6.98 -7.09
N THR A 69 -15.92 -7.58 -5.92
CA THR A 69 -14.72 -7.29 -5.12
C THR A 69 -13.62 -8.33 -5.40
N LEU A 70 -12.45 -7.86 -5.80
CA LEU A 70 -11.24 -8.65 -6.00
C LEU A 70 -10.15 -8.23 -5.00
N TYR A 71 -9.23 -9.14 -4.71
CA TYR A 71 -8.07 -8.88 -3.88
C TYR A 71 -6.79 -9.28 -4.59
N SER A 72 -5.74 -8.46 -4.46
CA SER A 72 -4.40 -8.88 -4.89
C SER A 72 -3.85 -9.96 -3.98
N GLN A 73 -2.83 -10.68 -4.45
CA GLN A 73 -1.95 -11.38 -3.53
C GLN A 73 -1.28 -10.37 -2.59
N PRO A 74 -1.15 -10.70 -1.30
CA PRO A 74 -0.46 -9.82 -0.36
C PRO A 74 1.05 -9.85 -0.62
N THR A 75 1.73 -8.77 -0.26
CA THR A 75 3.20 -8.74 -0.21
C THR A 75 3.73 -9.71 0.84
N SER A 76 5.03 -10.00 0.81
CA SER A 76 5.72 -10.44 2.03
C SER A 76 5.66 -9.34 3.11
N LEU A 77 6.00 -9.69 4.36
CA LEU A 77 6.12 -8.69 5.43
C LEU A 77 7.08 -7.57 5.01
N VAL A 78 6.60 -6.32 5.12
CA VAL A 78 7.41 -5.14 4.84
C VAL A 78 8.56 -5.09 5.85
N GLN A 79 9.78 -5.12 5.33
CA GLN A 79 10.99 -5.10 6.15
C GLN A 79 11.38 -3.68 6.53
N ASN A 80 11.89 -3.51 7.74
CA ASN A 80 12.50 -2.26 8.14
C ASN A 80 13.82 -2.08 7.38
N VAL A 81 13.91 -1.06 6.54
CA VAL A 81 15.17 -0.67 5.92
C VAL A 81 15.78 0.45 6.76
N ASN A 82 16.60 0.07 7.76
CA ASN A 82 17.31 1.05 8.58
C ASN A 82 18.28 1.86 7.72
N SER A 83 18.21 3.19 7.81
CA SER A 83 19.12 4.10 7.13
C SER A 83 20.19 4.61 8.11
N LYS A 84 21.45 4.73 7.66
CA LYS A 84 22.54 5.24 8.52
C LYS A 84 22.21 6.65 9.06
N PRO A 85 22.45 6.94 10.34
CA PRO A 85 22.34 8.30 10.88
C PRO A 85 23.23 9.26 10.09
N LYS A 86 22.74 10.48 9.83
CA LYS A 86 23.50 11.57 9.19
C LYS A 86 23.50 12.79 10.13
N GLY A 87 24.66 13.41 10.34
CA GLY A 87 24.79 14.60 11.17
C GLY A 87 26.25 14.88 11.57
N VAL A 88 26.51 16.09 12.07
CA VAL A 88 27.80 16.47 12.67
C VAL A 88 27.59 16.63 14.17
N ILE A 89 28.36 15.89 14.97
CA ILE A 89 28.41 16.08 16.42
C ILE A 89 29.32 17.28 16.72
N ARG A 90 28.87 18.20 17.57
CA ARG A 90 29.64 19.37 18.01
C ARG A 90 29.77 19.37 19.53
N ILE A 91 30.93 19.76 20.02
CA ILE A 91 31.15 20.09 21.44
C ILE A 91 30.83 21.58 21.61
N LEU A 92 30.01 21.92 22.60
CA LEU A 92 29.79 23.30 23.03
C LEU A 92 30.60 23.52 24.31
N ALA A 93 31.40 24.60 24.35
CA ALA A 93 32.02 25.03 25.58
C ALA A 93 30.96 25.68 26.48
N THR A 94 30.72 25.13 27.66
CA THR A 94 29.97 25.81 28.71
C THR A 94 30.91 26.81 29.38
N GLY A 95 30.62 28.11 29.25
CA GLY A 95 31.39 29.17 29.89
C GLY A 95 31.33 29.08 31.42
N ASN A 96 32.41 29.53 32.06
CA ASN A 96 32.56 29.62 33.52
C ASN A 96 31.57 30.60 34.15
#